data_AF-A0A0V1JLC0-F1
#
_entry.id   AF-A0A0V1JLC0-F1
#
_cell.length_a   1.000
_cell.length_b   1.000
_cell.length_c   1.000
_cell.angle_alpha   90.00
_cell.angle_beta   90.00
_cell.angle_gamma   90.00
#
_symmetry.space_group_name_H-M   'P 1'
#
loop_
_entity.id
_entity.type
_entity.pdbx_description
1 polymer ?
#
loop_
_entity_poly.entity_id
_entity_poly.type
_entity_poly.pdbx_seq_one_letter_code
_entity_poly.pdbx_strand_id
1 'polypeptide(L)'
;MKCRHILLYTLYNTVETSTTAMDTKSKGGARDIFDLIDCGKEDELANCVSKNPAVLDFENMNRFTVAQYAILRKKWKPILKWLPKIEYRLKETVLIAVFGSEVKVVAALLRDRRYDVNSELPVLFPDYLTPIIVAAQMGNYKMIKLLVEMGYRVPVPHRAGCICNECEIEKNHKDDVSITLLRLESYKALCNPAYLLQDIFPDPIIESFMLCREMDKCIDCEPYYKDIYSGLKENLRRLPTALILCCQTEEEAAVMLKESQGAPVGSLTAFPRVSVAIDTDQKDFLNDPRCLTVLKKKFKGEWADWNGLSNSEKVARIAVHTVGYPITSLVNVLTNGKVFKSYSTPVARFISFATSYVIFLMCLIAFTQYKERRDLRGAPDSRTT
;
A
#
# COMPACT_ATOMS: atom_id res chain seq x y z
N MET A 1 9.03 -3.82 12.90
CA MET A 1 9.45 -2.67 13.73
C MET A 1 10.51 -2.99 14.79
N LYS A 2 10.57 -4.21 15.37
CA LYS A 2 11.60 -4.56 16.39
C LYS A 2 13.05 -4.53 15.88
N CYS A 3 13.36 -5.04 14.66
CA CYS A 3 14.74 -4.91 14.12
C CYS A 3 15.15 -3.47 13.74
N ARG A 4 14.20 -2.61 13.33
CA ARG A 4 14.42 -1.17 13.05
C ARG A 4 14.86 -0.41 14.30
N HIS A 5 14.19 -0.67 15.43
CA HIS A 5 14.63 -0.14 16.71
C HIS A 5 15.94 -0.77 17.13
N ILE A 6 16.15 -2.07 17.00
CA ILE A 6 17.40 -2.70 17.44
C ILE A 6 18.62 -2.18 16.68
N LEU A 7 18.58 -2.03 15.34
CA LEU A 7 19.72 -1.53 14.55
C LEU A 7 20.00 -0.04 14.78
N LEU A 8 18.98 0.83 14.78
CA LEU A 8 19.18 2.24 15.13
C LEU A 8 19.57 2.40 16.61
N TYR A 9 18.95 1.66 17.53
CA TYR A 9 19.28 1.67 18.96
C TYR A 9 20.66 1.08 19.22
N THR A 10 21.13 0.07 18.48
CA THR A 10 22.52 -0.39 18.57
C THR A 10 23.48 0.60 17.95
N LEU A 11 23.18 1.19 16.79
CA LEU A 11 24.01 2.23 16.18
C LEU A 11 24.09 3.50 17.05
N TYR A 12 23.00 3.92 17.70
CA TYR A 12 22.97 5.07 18.60
C TYR A 12 23.54 4.73 19.99
N ASN A 13 23.23 3.57 20.57
CA ASN A 13 23.78 3.18 21.87
C ASN A 13 25.26 2.84 21.80
N THR A 14 25.75 2.21 20.73
CA THR A 14 27.21 1.99 20.56
C THR A 14 27.96 3.31 20.56
N VAL A 15 27.35 4.36 20.01
CA VAL A 15 27.86 5.73 20.03
C VAL A 15 27.72 6.42 21.40
N GLU A 16 26.66 6.17 22.17
CA GLU A 16 26.50 6.70 23.54
C GLU A 16 27.39 5.97 24.58
N THR A 17 27.61 4.66 24.42
CA THR A 17 28.56 3.91 25.25
C THR A 17 30.01 4.34 25.00
N SER A 18 30.36 4.79 23.80
CA SER A 18 31.68 5.37 23.55
C SER A 18 31.89 6.67 24.31
N THR A 19 30.89 7.56 24.40
CA THR A 19 31.02 8.80 25.19
C THR A 19 31.24 8.56 26.69
N THR A 20 30.82 7.40 27.23
CA THR A 20 30.95 7.07 28.65
C THR A 20 32.17 6.19 28.97
N ALA A 21 32.70 5.43 28.00
CA ALA A 21 33.92 4.63 28.16
C ALA A 21 35.22 5.39 27.83
N MET A 22 35.13 6.67 27.44
CA MET A 22 36.25 7.47 26.90
C MET A 22 37.23 8.04 27.95
N ASP A 23 37.07 7.73 29.25
CA ASP A 23 37.93 8.26 30.32
C ASP A 23 39.32 7.61 30.47
N THR A 24 39.73 6.65 29.62
CA THR A 24 41.06 6.03 29.75
C THR A 24 41.87 5.87 28.45
N LYS A 25 42.81 6.80 28.28
CA LYS A 25 44.16 6.72 27.66
C LYS A 25 44.35 5.93 26.34
N SER A 26 44.69 6.68 25.29
CA SER A 26 45.80 6.42 24.34
C SER A 26 45.98 7.65 23.44
N LYS A 27 47.24 7.98 23.13
CA LYS A 27 47.65 9.14 22.33
C LYS A 27 47.73 8.79 20.85
N GLY A 28 47.38 9.76 19.98
CA GLY A 28 47.91 9.86 18.62
C GLY A 28 46.86 10.02 17.52
N GLY A 29 46.63 11.26 17.06
CA GLY A 29 46.04 11.61 15.76
C GLY A 29 44.54 11.31 15.56
N ALA A 30 44.17 10.03 15.46
CA ALA A 30 42.82 9.62 15.06
C ALA A 30 41.77 9.82 16.16
N ARG A 31 42.13 9.61 17.44
CA ARG A 31 41.20 9.84 18.58
C ARG A 31 40.77 11.30 18.68
N ASP A 32 41.71 12.21 18.44
CA ASP A 32 41.49 13.66 18.48
C ASP A 32 40.37 14.07 17.51
N ILE A 33 40.33 13.49 16.30
CA ILE A 33 39.32 13.83 15.28
C ILE A 33 37.90 13.39 15.66
N PHE A 34 37.74 12.21 16.28
CA PHE A 34 36.42 11.77 16.75
C PHE A 34 35.94 12.64 17.92
N ASP A 35 36.86 13.04 18.81
CA ASP A 35 36.57 13.96 19.92
C ASP A 35 36.17 15.36 19.41
N LEU A 36 36.78 15.85 18.32
CA LEU A 36 36.38 17.09 17.66
C LEU A 36 34.93 17.03 17.16
N ILE A 37 34.52 15.89 16.59
CA ILE A 37 33.14 15.67 16.15
C ILE A 37 32.21 15.69 17.36
N ASP A 38 32.53 14.99 18.44
CA ASP A 38 31.69 14.96 19.64
C ASP A 38 31.57 16.34 20.30
N CYS A 39 32.68 17.08 20.40
CA CYS A 39 32.72 18.45 20.92
C CYS A 39 32.08 19.48 19.98
N GLY A 40 31.83 19.14 18.71
CA GLY A 40 31.18 20.03 17.74
C GLY A 40 32.07 21.14 17.19
N LYS A 41 33.39 20.93 17.19
CA LYS A 41 34.38 21.88 16.66
C LYS A 41 34.48 21.76 15.13
N GLU A 42 33.45 22.26 14.45
CA GLU A 42 33.28 22.13 12.99
C GLU A 42 34.43 22.76 12.18
N ASP A 43 34.98 23.90 12.63
CA ASP A 43 36.06 24.61 11.94
C ASP A 43 37.41 23.86 12.04
N GLU A 44 37.72 23.30 13.20
CA GLU A 44 38.93 22.48 13.41
C GLU A 44 38.85 21.21 12.56
N LEU A 45 37.66 20.58 12.50
CA LEU A 45 37.43 19.42 11.64
C LEU A 45 37.61 19.77 10.16
N ALA A 46 37.06 20.90 9.69
CA ALA A 46 37.25 21.36 8.31
C ALA A 46 38.74 21.61 7.98
N ASN A 47 39.50 22.16 8.93
CA ASN A 47 40.94 22.38 8.80
C ASN A 47 41.76 21.09 8.77
N CYS A 48 41.38 20.08 9.56
CA CYS A 48 42.04 18.77 9.53
C CYS A 48 41.79 18.05 8.19
N VAL A 49 40.55 18.06 7.72
CA VAL A 49 40.17 17.42 6.45
C VAL A 49 40.75 18.17 5.24
N SER A 50 40.91 19.49 5.31
CA SER A 50 41.56 20.26 4.24
C SER A 50 43.06 19.98 4.13
N LYS A 51 43.75 19.76 5.26
CA LYS A 51 45.16 19.37 5.29
C LYS A 51 45.37 17.94 4.80
N ASN A 52 44.51 17.02 5.21
CA ASN A 52 44.59 15.62 4.80
C ASN A 52 43.19 14.99 4.65
N PRO A 53 42.67 14.87 3.42
CA PRO A 53 41.36 14.27 3.17
C PRO A 53 41.24 12.79 3.55
N ALA A 54 42.35 12.03 3.57
CA ALA A 54 42.37 10.61 3.93
C ALA A 54 41.97 10.35 5.39
N VAL A 55 41.95 11.40 6.22
CA VAL A 55 41.44 11.36 7.59
C VAL A 55 39.99 10.85 7.65
N LEU A 56 39.19 11.11 6.61
CA LEU A 56 37.79 10.70 6.55
C LEU A 56 37.59 9.18 6.55
N ASP A 57 38.62 8.43 6.13
CA ASP A 57 38.57 6.98 6.00
C ASP A 57 39.06 6.26 7.28
N PHE A 58 39.61 6.99 8.26
CA PHE A 58 40.07 6.40 9.51
C PHE A 58 38.91 5.83 10.32
N GLU A 59 39.08 4.62 10.83
CA GLU A 59 38.06 3.91 11.62
C GLU A 59 38.28 4.10 13.14
N ASN A 60 37.17 4.21 13.88
CA ASN A 60 37.20 4.12 15.34
C ASN A 60 37.13 2.66 15.83
N MET A 61 37.13 2.47 17.15
CA MET A 61 37.03 1.15 17.80
C MET A 61 35.75 0.38 17.43
N ASN A 62 34.69 1.09 17.03
CA ASN A 62 33.41 0.54 16.60
C ASN A 62 33.34 0.34 15.07
N ARG A 63 34.48 0.47 14.36
CA ARG A 63 34.60 0.34 12.91
C ARG A 63 33.77 1.34 12.11
N PHE A 64 33.47 2.51 12.66
CA PHE A 64 32.93 3.62 11.89
C PHE A 64 34.07 4.48 11.36
N THR A 65 34.00 4.83 10.07
CA THR A 65 34.89 5.85 9.52
C THR A 65 34.57 7.24 10.10
N VAL A 66 35.53 8.16 10.08
CA VAL A 66 35.31 9.55 10.50
C VAL A 66 34.12 10.18 9.75
N ALA A 67 34.00 9.91 8.44
CA ALA A 67 32.87 10.37 7.64
C ALA A 67 31.53 9.78 8.12
N GLN A 68 31.48 8.45 8.34
CA GLN A 68 30.29 7.77 8.83
C GLN A 68 29.85 8.30 10.20
N TYR A 69 30.81 8.51 11.11
CA TYR A 69 30.55 9.05 12.45
C TYR A 69 30.02 10.48 12.41
N ALA A 70 30.62 11.35 11.58
CA ALA A 70 30.14 12.73 11.40
C ALA A 70 28.72 12.79 10.85
N ILE A 71 28.36 11.91 9.91
CA ILE A 71 27.00 11.79 9.36
C ILE A 71 26.03 11.32 10.45
N LEU A 72 26.38 10.27 11.19
CA LEU A 72 25.56 9.71 12.27
C LEU A 72 25.28 10.73 13.39
N ARG A 73 26.27 11.58 13.70
CA ARG A 73 26.17 12.70 14.65
C ARG A 73 25.52 13.97 14.08
N LYS A 74 25.11 13.97 12.80
CA LYS A 74 24.54 15.13 12.09
C LYS A 74 25.46 16.36 12.02
N LYS A 75 26.77 16.14 12.13
CA LYS A 75 27.84 17.17 12.06
C LYS A 75 28.62 17.04 10.74
N TRP A 76 27.91 16.77 9.64
CA TRP A 76 28.49 16.47 8.34
C TRP A 76 28.77 17.71 7.47
N LYS A 77 28.31 18.90 7.85
CA LYS A 77 28.49 20.14 7.06
C LYS A 77 29.96 20.43 6.73
N PRO A 78 30.92 20.29 7.67
CA PRO A 78 32.33 20.54 7.39
C PRO A 78 32.88 19.62 6.32
N ILE A 79 32.38 18.39 6.23
CA ILE A 79 32.93 17.37 5.32
C ILE A 79 32.18 17.31 3.97
N LEU A 80 31.13 18.11 3.78
CA LEU A 80 30.23 18.07 2.61
C LEU A 80 30.98 18.16 1.27
N LYS A 81 32.03 18.99 1.19
CA LYS A 81 32.84 19.18 -0.03
C LYS A 81 33.64 17.93 -0.41
N TRP A 82 33.94 17.07 0.57
CA TRP A 82 34.78 15.89 0.38
C TRP A 82 33.97 14.59 0.25
N LEU A 83 32.67 14.60 0.58
CA LEU A 83 31.79 13.43 0.40
C LEU A 83 31.83 12.81 -1.01
N PRO A 84 31.86 13.58 -2.11
CA PRO A 84 31.95 12.98 -3.45
C PRO A 84 33.26 12.24 -3.74
N LYS A 85 34.30 12.43 -2.91
CA LYS A 85 35.62 11.81 -3.08
C LYS A 85 35.83 10.55 -2.22
N ILE A 86 34.89 10.25 -1.33
CA ILE A 86 34.99 9.07 -0.46
C ILE A 86 34.77 7.83 -1.31
N GLU A 87 35.74 6.94 -1.38
CA GLU A 87 35.63 5.64 -2.06
C GLU A 87 35.57 4.48 -1.06
N TYR A 88 36.23 4.62 0.08
CA TYR A 88 36.27 3.57 1.10
C TYR A 88 34.93 3.45 1.84
N ARG A 89 34.33 2.25 1.83
CA ARG A 89 33.07 1.90 2.52
C ARG A 89 31.93 2.83 2.12
N LEU A 90 31.85 3.13 0.83
CA LEU A 90 30.84 4.02 0.28
C LEU A 90 29.43 3.47 0.50
N LYS A 91 29.24 2.15 0.33
CA LYS A 91 27.94 1.46 0.48
C LYS A 91 27.30 1.79 1.82
N GLU A 92 28.07 1.62 2.88
CA GLU A 92 27.61 1.78 4.25
C GLU A 92 27.48 3.25 4.64
N THR A 93 28.37 4.10 4.10
CA THR A 93 28.27 5.55 4.29
C THR A 93 26.96 6.09 3.70
N VAL A 94 26.54 5.60 2.52
CA VAL A 94 25.25 5.94 1.93
C VAL A 94 24.10 5.40 2.78
N LEU A 95 24.14 4.14 3.21
CA LEU A 95 23.09 3.56 4.06
C LEU A 95 22.95 4.32 5.38
N ILE A 96 24.05 4.68 6.06
CA ILE A 96 24.04 5.48 7.30
C ILE A 96 23.41 6.85 7.03
N ALA A 97 23.74 7.51 5.92
CA ALA A 97 23.13 8.79 5.56
C ALA A 97 21.61 8.67 5.31
N VAL A 98 21.17 7.57 4.70
CA VAL A 98 19.73 7.26 4.54
C VAL A 98 19.07 7.03 5.89
N PHE A 99 19.66 6.23 6.77
CA PHE A 99 19.18 6.00 8.13
C PHE A 99 19.11 7.29 8.97
N GLY A 100 20.08 8.19 8.79
CA GLY A 100 20.10 9.52 9.38
C GLY A 100 19.06 10.49 8.79
N SER A 101 18.39 10.12 7.69
CA SER A 101 17.47 10.98 6.93
C SER A 101 18.14 12.23 6.33
N GLU A 102 19.44 12.15 6.04
CA GLU A 102 20.26 13.27 5.57
C GLU A 102 20.28 13.35 4.03
N VAL A 103 19.20 13.89 3.45
CA VAL A 103 18.99 13.95 1.98
C VAL A 103 20.14 14.64 1.24
N LYS A 104 20.68 15.73 1.81
CA LYS A 104 21.79 16.49 1.19
C LYS A 104 23.09 15.68 1.14
N VAL A 105 23.34 14.85 2.15
CA VAL A 105 24.51 13.97 2.23
C VAL A 105 24.41 12.89 1.17
N VAL A 106 23.25 12.23 1.06
CA VAL A 106 23.01 11.20 0.03
C VAL A 106 23.16 11.78 -1.37
N ALA A 107 22.60 12.98 -1.61
CA ALA A 107 22.75 13.68 -2.88
C ALA A 107 24.20 14.03 -3.22
N ALA A 108 25.02 14.35 -2.21
CA ALA A 108 26.44 14.63 -2.40
C ALA A 108 27.25 13.35 -2.65
N LEU A 109 26.97 12.27 -1.93
CA LEU A 109 27.66 10.98 -2.07
C LEU A 109 27.41 10.33 -3.45
N LEU A 110 26.17 10.41 -3.95
CA LEU A 110 25.71 9.76 -5.18
C LEU A 110 25.67 10.71 -6.41
N ARG A 111 26.28 11.90 -6.32
CA ARG A 111 26.17 12.92 -7.39
C ARG A 111 26.64 12.43 -8.75
N ASP A 112 27.81 11.81 -8.80
CA ASP A 112 28.50 11.43 -10.03
C ASP A 112 28.69 9.91 -10.15
N ARG A 113 27.95 9.12 -9.36
CA ARG A 113 28.16 7.68 -9.20
C ARG A 113 26.91 6.93 -8.77
N ARG A 114 26.83 5.67 -9.17
CA ARG A 114 25.73 4.75 -8.85
C ARG A 114 26.08 3.94 -7.62
N TYR A 115 25.08 3.67 -6.79
CA TYR A 115 25.18 2.69 -5.72
C TYR A 115 25.17 1.29 -6.35
N ASP A 116 26.26 0.56 -6.17
CA ASP A 116 26.37 -0.85 -6.53
C ASP A 116 26.27 -1.70 -5.26
N VAL A 117 25.40 -2.71 -5.31
CA VAL A 117 25.16 -3.62 -4.17
C VAL A 117 26.35 -4.55 -3.96
N ASN A 118 27.08 -4.89 -5.03
CA ASN A 118 28.10 -5.93 -5.06
C ASN A 118 29.55 -5.40 -5.02
N SER A 119 29.75 -4.08 -4.93
CA SER A 119 31.08 -3.48 -5.00
C SER A 119 31.93 -3.68 -3.75
N GLU A 120 31.30 -3.87 -2.59
CA GLU A 120 31.95 -3.95 -1.28
C GLU A 120 31.34 -5.07 -0.43
N LEU A 121 32.18 -5.79 0.32
CA LEU A 121 31.74 -6.77 1.31
C LEU A 121 30.98 -6.08 2.46
N PRO A 122 29.89 -6.66 2.96
CA PRO A 122 29.13 -6.10 4.07
C PRO A 122 29.93 -6.13 5.37
N VAL A 123 29.91 -5.03 6.13
CA VAL A 123 30.53 -4.97 7.47
C VAL A 123 29.49 -4.67 8.56
N LEU A 124 28.61 -3.69 8.33
CA LEU A 124 27.63 -3.16 9.28
C LEU A 124 26.18 -3.50 8.90
N PHE A 125 25.89 -3.63 7.61
CA PHE A 125 24.53 -3.86 7.10
C PHE A 125 24.47 -5.14 6.26
N PRO A 126 23.36 -5.89 6.31
CA PRO A 126 23.13 -7.01 5.40
C PRO A 126 23.14 -6.59 3.93
N ASP A 127 23.61 -7.49 3.06
CA ASP A 127 23.78 -7.20 1.62
C ASP A 127 22.48 -6.91 0.87
N TYR A 128 21.35 -7.43 1.35
CA TYR A 128 20.05 -7.21 0.73
C TYR A 128 19.50 -5.80 0.95
N LEU A 129 20.09 -4.99 1.84
CA LEU A 129 19.64 -3.63 2.09
C LEU A 129 20.18 -2.66 1.02
N THR A 130 19.24 -2.02 0.31
CA THR A 130 19.54 -0.94 -0.63
C THR A 130 19.04 0.39 -0.09
N PRO A 131 19.63 1.53 -0.50
CA PRO A 131 19.21 2.87 -0.08
C PRO A 131 17.71 3.10 -0.27
N ILE A 132 17.14 2.62 -1.39
CA ILE A 132 15.72 2.80 -1.69
C ILE A 132 14.81 1.93 -0.81
N ILE A 133 15.21 0.68 -0.53
CA ILE A 133 14.47 -0.18 0.42
C ILE A 133 14.45 0.47 1.79
N VAL A 134 15.61 0.92 2.29
CA VAL A 134 15.70 1.57 3.61
C VAL A 134 14.90 2.87 3.65
N ALA A 135 15.04 3.73 2.65
CA ALA A 135 14.29 5.00 2.57
C ALA A 135 12.77 4.77 2.54
N ALA A 136 12.31 3.80 1.75
CA ALA A 136 10.91 3.40 1.68
C ALA A 136 10.40 2.86 3.01
N GLN A 137 11.13 1.95 3.66
CA GLN A 137 10.75 1.42 4.97
C GLN A 137 10.70 2.47 6.08
N MET A 138 11.54 3.51 5.98
CA MET A 138 11.52 4.64 6.90
C MET A 138 10.33 5.57 6.66
N GLY A 139 9.69 5.50 5.50
CA GLY A 139 8.63 6.43 5.09
C GLY A 139 9.14 7.84 4.82
N ASN A 140 10.44 8.00 4.51
CA ASN A 140 11.02 9.32 4.27
C ASN A 140 10.74 9.77 2.82
N TYR A 141 9.60 10.44 2.63
CA TYR A 141 9.12 10.88 1.31
C TYR A 141 10.18 11.65 0.49
N LYS A 142 10.94 12.56 1.11
CA LYS A 142 11.96 13.36 0.42
C LYS A 142 13.16 12.52 -0.03
N MET A 143 13.60 11.59 0.81
CA MET A 143 14.70 10.69 0.49
C MET A 143 14.30 9.72 -0.64
N ILE A 144 13.09 9.16 -0.54
CA ILE A 144 12.53 8.30 -1.58
C ILE A 144 12.48 9.07 -2.90
N LYS A 145 11.92 10.29 -2.90
CA LYS A 145 11.84 11.14 -4.10
C LYS A 145 13.20 11.36 -4.76
N LEU A 146 14.22 11.74 -3.98
CA LEU A 146 15.60 11.91 -4.48
C LEU A 146 16.11 10.63 -5.16
N LEU A 147 15.99 9.48 -4.48
CA LEU A 147 16.48 8.20 -5.00
C LEU A 147 15.68 7.76 -6.24
N VAL A 148 14.39 8.03 -6.27
CA VAL A 148 13.51 7.77 -7.41
C VAL A 148 13.88 8.62 -8.62
N GLU A 149 14.15 9.91 -8.43
CA GLU A 149 14.63 10.83 -9.48
C GLU A 149 16.00 10.40 -10.02
N MET A 150 16.86 9.82 -9.17
CA MET A 150 18.11 9.19 -9.58
C MET A 150 17.91 7.86 -10.33
N GLY A 151 16.69 7.33 -10.39
CA GLY A 151 16.37 6.08 -11.10
C GLY A 151 16.44 4.81 -10.24
N TYR A 152 16.61 4.91 -8.92
CA TYR A 152 16.49 3.74 -8.04
C TYR A 152 15.02 3.35 -7.89
N ARG A 153 14.75 2.04 -7.84
CA ARG A 153 13.42 1.46 -7.65
C ARG A 153 13.51 0.32 -6.65
N VAL A 154 12.47 0.14 -5.86
CA VAL A 154 12.36 -1.06 -5.01
C VAL A 154 12.14 -2.26 -5.93
N PRO A 155 12.96 -3.32 -5.83
CA PRO A 155 12.76 -4.52 -6.63
C PRO A 155 11.44 -5.19 -6.25
N VAL A 156 10.70 -5.68 -7.24
CA VAL A 156 9.49 -6.47 -6.99
C VAL A 156 9.91 -7.92 -6.81
N PRO A 157 9.85 -8.47 -5.59
CA PRO A 157 10.33 -9.83 -5.37
C PRO A 157 9.34 -10.85 -5.92
N HIS A 158 9.84 -12.01 -6.32
CA HIS A 158 8.98 -13.15 -6.65
C HIS A 158 8.41 -13.79 -5.37
N ARG A 159 7.18 -14.32 -5.49
CA ARG A 159 6.53 -15.08 -4.41
C ARG A 159 7.34 -16.33 -4.07
N ALA A 160 7.22 -16.83 -2.84
CA ALA A 160 7.79 -18.12 -2.49
C ALA A 160 7.27 -19.23 -3.41
N GLY A 161 8.13 -20.20 -3.71
CA GLY A 161 7.81 -21.32 -4.60
C GLY A 161 7.84 -20.98 -6.09
N CYS A 162 8.28 -19.77 -6.49
CA CYS A 162 8.52 -19.47 -7.90
C CYS A 162 9.60 -20.38 -8.49
N ILE A 163 9.37 -20.86 -9.72
CA ILE A 163 10.23 -21.82 -10.44
C ILE A 163 10.91 -21.19 -11.67
N CYS A 164 11.04 -19.87 -11.72
CA CYS A 164 11.73 -19.20 -12.82
C CYS A 164 13.26 -19.33 -12.69
N ASN A 165 13.97 -19.16 -13.81
CA ASN A 165 15.42 -19.26 -13.86
C ASN A 165 16.12 -18.28 -12.89
N GLU A 166 15.57 -17.08 -12.70
CA GLU A 166 16.13 -16.09 -11.77
C GLU A 166 16.08 -16.56 -10.32
N CYS A 167 14.95 -17.12 -9.88
CA CYS A 167 14.84 -17.68 -8.53
C CYS A 167 15.71 -18.93 -8.34
N GLU A 168 15.89 -19.73 -9.39
CA GLU A 168 16.78 -20.88 -9.35
C GLU A 168 18.25 -20.44 -9.20
N ILE A 169 18.65 -19.41 -9.94
CA ILE A 169 19.99 -18.80 -9.80
C ILE A 169 20.16 -18.21 -8.40
N GLU A 170 19.16 -17.51 -7.85
CA GLU A 170 19.24 -16.97 -6.49
C GLU A 170 19.44 -18.05 -5.43
N LYS A 171 18.73 -19.19 -5.53
CA LYS A 171 18.88 -20.33 -4.61
C LYS A 171 20.26 -20.98 -4.68
N ASN A 172 20.92 -20.92 -5.83
CA ASN A 172 22.29 -21.43 -5.98
C ASN A 172 23.34 -20.52 -5.33
N HIS A 173 23.03 -19.23 -5.12
CA HIS A 173 23.98 -18.24 -4.60
C HIS A 173 23.68 -17.76 -3.17
N LYS A 174 22.44 -17.91 -2.69
CA LYS A 174 21.99 -17.44 -1.37
C LYS A 174 21.23 -18.54 -0.66
N ASP A 175 21.35 -18.58 0.66
CA ASP A 175 20.53 -19.46 1.48
C ASP A 175 19.05 -19.02 1.50
N ASP A 176 18.15 -19.97 1.79
CA ASP A 176 16.71 -19.74 1.79
C ASP A 176 16.28 -18.64 2.77
N VAL A 177 16.97 -18.48 3.90
CA VAL A 177 16.66 -17.45 4.89
C VAL A 177 16.98 -16.07 4.32
N SER A 178 18.13 -15.90 3.69
CA SER A 178 18.55 -14.66 3.03
C SER A 178 17.60 -14.25 1.92
N ILE A 179 17.15 -15.20 1.08
CA ILE A 179 16.16 -14.94 0.02
C ILE A 179 14.82 -14.49 0.63
N THR A 180 14.37 -15.18 1.67
CA THR A 180 13.12 -14.88 2.37
C THR A 180 13.17 -13.50 3.04
N LEU A 181 14.28 -13.16 3.70
CA LEU A 181 14.48 -11.83 4.29
C LEU A 181 14.49 -10.74 3.23
N LEU A 182 15.20 -10.91 2.11
CA LEU A 182 15.18 -9.96 1.00
C LEU A 182 13.75 -9.75 0.49
N ARG A 183 12.97 -10.82 0.29
CA ARG A 183 11.56 -10.75 -0.13
C ARG A 183 10.71 -9.96 0.86
N LEU A 184 10.79 -10.29 2.15
CA LEU A 184 10.04 -9.61 3.22
C LEU A 184 10.40 -8.13 3.31
N GLU A 185 11.69 -7.78 3.27
CA GLU A 185 12.13 -6.39 3.34
C GLU A 185 11.73 -5.59 2.10
N SER A 186 11.75 -6.21 0.92
CA SER A 186 11.27 -5.62 -0.32
C SER A 186 9.77 -5.34 -0.26
N TYR A 187 8.95 -6.29 0.20
CA TYR A 187 7.51 -6.05 0.37
C TYR A 187 7.22 -4.96 1.41
N LYS A 188 7.96 -4.90 2.52
CA LYS A 188 7.82 -3.79 3.49
C LYS A 188 8.10 -2.43 2.86
N ALA A 189 9.04 -2.36 1.92
CA ALA A 189 9.35 -1.14 1.18
C ALA A 189 8.25 -0.81 0.16
N LEU A 190 7.83 -1.77 -0.67
CA LEU A 190 6.78 -1.62 -1.68
C LEU A 190 5.45 -1.19 -1.07
N CYS A 191 5.09 -1.77 0.07
CA CYS A 191 3.82 -1.49 0.73
C CYS A 191 3.82 -0.19 1.54
N ASN A 192 4.92 0.58 1.55
CA ASN A 192 4.95 1.83 2.29
C ASN A 192 4.20 2.94 1.54
N PRO A 193 3.20 3.62 2.15
CA PRO A 193 2.45 4.68 1.49
C PRO A 193 3.32 5.82 0.94
N ALA A 194 4.44 6.15 1.60
CA ALA A 194 5.34 7.20 1.12
C ALA A 194 6.03 6.82 -0.20
N TYR A 195 6.20 5.51 -0.48
CA TYR A 195 6.72 5.02 -1.75
C TYR A 195 5.63 5.00 -2.83
N LEU A 196 4.42 4.58 -2.47
CA LEU A 196 3.28 4.55 -3.41
C LEU A 196 2.83 5.95 -3.87
N LEU A 197 3.01 6.96 -3.03
CA LEU A 197 2.70 8.36 -3.35
C LEU A 197 3.76 9.06 -4.23
N GLN A 198 4.80 8.34 -4.66
CA GLN A 198 5.80 8.91 -5.57
C GLN A 198 5.28 8.98 -7.01
N ASP A 199 5.84 9.91 -7.78
CA ASP A 199 5.45 10.21 -9.17
C ASP A 199 5.62 9.01 -10.15
N ILE A 200 6.21 7.89 -9.71
CA ILE A 200 6.33 6.65 -10.50
C ILE A 200 4.98 5.97 -10.69
N PHE A 201 4.10 6.07 -9.68
CA PHE A 201 2.82 5.40 -9.68
C PHE A 201 1.75 6.39 -10.17
N PRO A 202 1.17 6.18 -11.36
CA PRO A 202 0.16 7.11 -11.89
C PRO A 202 -1.11 7.12 -11.05
N ASP A 203 -1.42 6.00 -10.40
CA ASP A 203 -2.61 5.83 -9.56
C ASP A 203 -2.27 5.01 -8.30
N PRO A 204 -2.02 5.68 -7.16
CA PRO A 204 -1.64 5.01 -5.92
C PRO A 204 -2.77 4.17 -5.31
N ILE A 205 -4.03 4.41 -5.71
CA ILE A 205 -5.20 3.71 -5.16
C ILE A 205 -5.28 2.32 -5.73
N ILE A 206 -5.21 2.19 -7.05
CA ILE A 206 -5.20 0.87 -7.68
C ILE A 206 -3.95 0.08 -7.28
N GLU A 207 -2.78 0.73 -7.21
CA GLU A 207 -1.56 0.06 -6.78
C GLU A 207 -1.70 -0.52 -5.36
N SER A 208 -2.29 0.25 -4.44
CA SER A 208 -2.60 -0.25 -3.09
C SER A 208 -3.56 -1.45 -3.10
N PHE A 209 -4.60 -1.42 -3.93
CA PHE A 209 -5.55 -2.53 -4.06
C PHE A 209 -4.88 -3.80 -4.60
N MET A 210 -4.04 -3.66 -5.62
CA MET A 210 -3.30 -4.77 -6.22
C MET A 210 -2.27 -5.34 -5.25
N LEU A 211 -1.57 -4.50 -4.50
CA LEU A 211 -0.66 -4.93 -3.45
C LEU A 211 -1.40 -5.62 -2.29
N CYS A 212 -2.61 -5.18 -1.92
CA CYS A 212 -3.42 -5.90 -0.93
C CYS A 212 -3.73 -7.33 -1.37
N ARG A 213 -4.10 -7.52 -2.64
CA ARG A 213 -4.33 -8.85 -3.23
C ARG A 213 -3.04 -9.65 -3.34
N GLU A 214 -1.91 -8.98 -3.56
CA GLU A 214 -0.60 -9.63 -3.55
C GLU A 214 -0.23 -10.14 -2.15
N MET A 215 -0.50 -9.35 -1.10
CA MET A 215 -0.30 -9.79 0.29
C MET A 215 -1.12 -11.03 0.64
N ASP A 216 -2.36 -11.14 0.13
CA ASP A 216 -3.17 -12.36 0.32
C ASP A 216 -2.48 -13.58 -0.28
N LYS A 217 -1.97 -13.47 -1.51
CA LYS A 217 -1.21 -14.57 -2.14
C LYS A 217 0.07 -14.89 -1.38
N CYS A 218 0.76 -13.88 -0.87
CA CYS A 218 1.95 -14.10 -0.03
C CYS A 218 1.61 -14.84 1.27
N ILE A 219 0.46 -14.55 1.89
CA ILE A 219 -0.04 -15.26 3.07
C ILE A 219 -0.30 -16.73 2.74
N ASP A 220 -0.90 -17.01 1.58
CA ASP A 220 -1.17 -18.38 1.13
C ASP A 220 0.14 -19.15 0.85
N CYS A 221 1.14 -18.49 0.24
CA CYS A 221 2.43 -19.11 -0.07
C CYS A 221 3.33 -19.29 1.17
N GLU A 222 3.31 -18.37 2.13
CA GLU A 222 4.21 -18.33 3.29
C GLU A 222 3.45 -18.10 4.61
N PRO A 223 2.67 -19.10 5.08
CA PRO A 223 1.79 -18.93 6.23
C PRO A 223 2.54 -18.61 7.53
N TYR A 224 3.82 -18.98 7.65
CA TYR A 224 4.67 -18.64 8.80
C TYR A 224 4.84 -17.13 9.00
N TYR A 225 4.81 -16.33 7.92
CA TYR A 225 4.95 -14.87 7.97
C TYR A 225 3.61 -14.13 7.81
N LYS A 226 2.49 -14.84 7.99
CA LYS A 226 1.13 -14.30 7.83
C LYS A 226 0.91 -12.99 8.58
N ASP A 227 1.40 -12.88 9.81
CA ASP A 227 1.21 -11.68 10.63
C ASP A 227 1.89 -10.44 10.04
N ILE A 228 3.06 -10.63 9.42
CA ILE A 228 3.80 -9.56 8.75
C ILE A 228 3.01 -9.09 7.53
N TYR A 229 2.62 -10.01 6.64
CA TYR A 229 1.88 -9.67 5.43
C TYR A 229 0.50 -9.08 5.73
N SER A 230 -0.20 -9.61 6.75
CA SER A 230 -1.48 -9.07 7.20
C SER A 230 -1.32 -7.65 7.74
N GLY A 231 -0.25 -7.37 8.48
CA GLY A 231 0.07 -6.02 8.94
C GLY A 231 0.41 -5.06 7.79
N LEU A 232 1.09 -5.52 6.74
CA LEU A 232 1.34 -4.73 5.53
C LEU A 232 0.03 -4.43 4.77
N LYS A 233 -0.81 -5.44 4.58
CA LYS A 233 -2.13 -5.32 3.94
C LYS A 233 -3.01 -4.29 4.67
N GLU A 234 -3.04 -4.36 5.99
CA GLU A 234 -3.81 -3.42 6.82
C GLU A 234 -3.32 -1.98 6.66
N ASN A 235 -2.00 -1.76 6.61
CA ASN A 235 -1.45 -0.42 6.37
C ASN A 235 -1.77 0.10 4.96
N LEU A 236 -1.76 -0.79 3.95
CA LEU A 236 -2.10 -0.43 2.57
C LEU A 236 -3.55 0.03 2.42
N ARG A 237 -4.50 -0.66 3.06
CA ARG A 237 -5.95 -0.31 3.04
C ARG A 237 -6.24 1.11 3.53
N ARG A 238 -5.38 1.65 4.40
CA ARG A 238 -5.52 3.01 4.92
C ARG A 238 -5.22 4.08 3.88
N LEU A 239 -4.37 3.81 2.89
CA LEU A 239 -3.97 4.82 1.89
C LEU A 239 -5.15 5.24 0.99
N PRO A 240 -5.88 4.33 0.31
CA PRO A 240 -7.07 4.69 -0.47
C PRO A 240 -8.12 5.42 0.37
N THR A 241 -8.33 4.96 1.61
CA THR A 241 -9.26 5.57 2.58
C THR A 241 -8.82 6.99 2.93
N ALA A 242 -7.54 7.23 3.19
CA ALA A 242 -7.02 8.56 3.43
C ALA A 242 -7.18 9.50 2.22
N LEU A 243 -7.02 8.99 1.00
CA LEU A 243 -7.17 9.78 -0.22
C LEU A 243 -8.62 10.18 -0.49
N ILE A 244 -9.60 9.28 -0.31
CA ILE A 244 -11.01 9.65 -0.47
C ILE A 244 -11.45 10.65 0.62
N LEU A 245 -10.90 10.55 1.83
CA LEU A 245 -11.16 11.52 2.90
C LEU A 245 -10.74 12.95 2.53
N CYS A 246 -9.82 13.12 1.58
CA CYS A 246 -9.40 14.44 1.09
C CYS A 246 -10.39 15.07 0.10
N CYS A 247 -11.33 14.31 -0.48
CA CYS A 247 -12.32 14.87 -1.39
C CYS A 247 -13.28 15.80 -0.65
N GLN A 248 -13.48 17.00 -1.20
CA GLN A 248 -14.36 18.03 -0.65
C GLN A 248 -15.73 18.06 -1.33
N THR A 249 -15.82 17.54 -2.56
CA THR A 249 -17.04 17.53 -3.37
C THR A 249 -17.46 16.12 -3.78
N GLU A 250 -18.74 15.95 -4.11
CA GLU A 250 -19.25 14.67 -4.66
C GLU A 250 -18.62 14.39 -6.03
N GLU A 251 -18.32 15.44 -6.79
CA GLU A 251 -17.70 15.38 -8.10
C GLU A 251 -16.28 14.81 -8.03
N GLU A 252 -15.46 15.27 -7.08
CA GLU A 252 -14.11 14.73 -6.84
C GLU A 252 -14.16 13.25 -6.46
N ALA A 253 -15.02 12.89 -5.51
CA ALA A 253 -15.23 11.49 -5.13
C ALA A 253 -15.70 10.65 -6.34
N ALA A 254 -16.61 11.19 -7.15
CA ALA A 254 -17.10 10.50 -8.34
C ALA A 254 -16.02 10.32 -9.42
N VAL A 255 -15.11 11.28 -9.61
CA VAL A 255 -13.95 11.13 -10.50
C VAL A 255 -13.07 9.98 -10.03
N MET A 256 -12.75 9.94 -8.73
CA MET A 256 -11.98 8.84 -8.15
C MET A 256 -12.65 7.48 -8.39
N LEU A 257 -13.97 7.36 -8.22
CA LEU A 257 -14.71 6.10 -8.43
C LEU A 257 -14.91 5.71 -9.91
N LYS A 258 -14.83 6.66 -10.84
CA LYS A 258 -15.01 6.44 -12.29
C LYS A 258 -13.74 5.94 -12.97
N GLU A 259 -12.58 6.06 -12.34
CA GLU A 259 -11.34 5.61 -12.94
C GLU A 259 -11.39 4.11 -13.25
N SER A 260 -10.87 3.76 -14.43
CA SER A 260 -10.97 2.45 -15.04
C SER A 260 -9.70 1.61 -14.91
N GLN A 261 -8.60 2.20 -14.42
CA GLN A 261 -7.37 1.46 -14.16
C GLN A 261 -7.61 0.24 -13.27
N GLY A 262 -7.11 -0.91 -13.73
CA GLY A 262 -7.26 -2.20 -13.05
C GLY A 262 -8.63 -2.88 -13.19
N ALA A 263 -9.63 -2.22 -13.78
CA ALA A 263 -10.91 -2.85 -14.08
C ALA A 263 -10.81 -3.80 -15.30
N PRO A 264 -11.62 -4.86 -15.37
CA PRO A 264 -11.67 -5.73 -16.54
C PRO A 264 -11.97 -4.94 -17.83
N VAL A 265 -11.27 -5.27 -18.91
CA VAL A 265 -11.45 -4.65 -20.23
C VAL A 265 -12.90 -4.81 -20.67
N GLY A 266 -13.58 -3.71 -21.00
CA GLY A 266 -14.99 -3.71 -21.40
C GLY A 266 -15.99 -3.61 -20.24
N SER A 267 -15.57 -3.29 -19.02
CA SER A 267 -16.49 -2.99 -17.92
C SER A 267 -17.43 -1.83 -18.28
N LEU A 268 -18.73 -2.12 -18.41
CA LEU A 268 -19.79 -1.13 -18.66
C LEU A 268 -20.34 -0.52 -17.37
N THR A 269 -19.66 -0.74 -16.24
CA THR A 269 -20.11 -0.23 -14.95
C THR A 269 -19.89 1.28 -14.87
N ALA A 270 -20.81 1.98 -14.20
CA ALA A 270 -20.70 3.44 -14.04
C ALA A 270 -19.53 3.86 -13.14
N PHE A 271 -19.05 2.95 -12.29
CA PHE A 271 -17.95 3.15 -11.35
C PHE A 271 -17.03 1.91 -11.36
N PRO A 272 -16.11 1.79 -12.34
CA PRO A 272 -15.25 0.61 -12.47
C PRO A 272 -14.39 0.36 -11.23
N ARG A 273 -13.85 1.42 -10.61
CA ARG A 273 -13.04 1.32 -9.39
C ARG A 273 -13.78 0.67 -8.22
N VAL A 274 -15.10 0.88 -8.11
CA VAL A 274 -15.91 0.25 -7.07
C VAL A 274 -15.92 -1.26 -7.23
N SER A 275 -15.98 -1.75 -8.49
CA SER A 275 -15.91 -3.18 -8.77
C SER A 275 -14.56 -3.76 -8.35
N VAL A 276 -13.47 -3.08 -8.70
CA VAL A 276 -12.11 -3.50 -8.30
C VAL A 276 -11.93 -3.47 -6.78
N ALA A 277 -12.47 -2.47 -6.11
CA ALA A 277 -12.45 -2.37 -4.64
C ALA A 277 -13.21 -3.53 -3.98
N ILE A 278 -14.32 -3.99 -4.57
CA ILE A 278 -15.05 -5.18 -4.11
C ILE A 278 -14.19 -6.43 -4.33
N ASP A 279 -13.62 -6.60 -5.53
CA ASP A 279 -12.80 -7.76 -5.89
C ASP A 279 -11.52 -7.88 -5.06
N THR A 280 -11.03 -6.76 -4.53
CA THR A 280 -9.82 -6.68 -3.68
C THR A 280 -10.14 -6.49 -2.19
N ASP A 281 -11.40 -6.67 -1.78
CA ASP A 281 -11.84 -6.63 -0.38
C ASP A 281 -11.48 -5.33 0.37
N GLN A 282 -11.79 -4.19 -0.24
CA GLN A 282 -11.45 -2.84 0.23
C GLN A 282 -12.66 -2.19 0.94
N LYS A 283 -13.06 -2.79 2.05
CA LYS A 283 -14.28 -2.41 2.78
C LYS A 283 -14.23 -0.99 3.33
N ASP A 284 -13.12 -0.59 3.94
CA ASP A 284 -13.00 0.73 4.59
C ASP A 284 -13.14 1.88 3.58
N PHE A 285 -12.53 1.72 2.40
CA PHE A 285 -12.66 2.66 1.30
C PHE A 285 -14.10 2.78 0.80
N LEU A 286 -14.80 1.65 0.63
CA LEU A 286 -16.18 1.63 0.14
C LEU A 286 -17.20 2.13 1.17
N ASN A 287 -16.90 1.95 2.46
CA ASN A 287 -17.73 2.40 3.57
C ASN A 287 -17.57 3.89 3.89
N ASP A 288 -16.66 4.61 3.21
CA ASP A 288 -16.53 6.04 3.40
C ASP A 288 -17.83 6.78 3.02
N PRO A 289 -18.32 7.75 3.83
CA PRO A 289 -19.54 8.49 3.53
C PRO A 289 -19.55 9.18 2.16
N ARG A 290 -18.40 9.62 1.63
CA ARG A 290 -18.30 10.27 0.31
C ARG A 290 -18.54 9.26 -0.80
N CYS A 291 -17.92 8.08 -0.72
CA CYS A 291 -18.18 6.94 -1.60
C CYS A 291 -19.67 6.57 -1.59
N LEU A 292 -20.21 6.37 -0.39
CA LEU A 292 -21.61 5.98 -0.20
C LEU A 292 -22.59 7.04 -0.71
N THR A 293 -22.26 8.33 -0.61
CA THR A 293 -23.11 9.41 -1.11
C THR A 293 -23.20 9.38 -2.63
N VAL A 294 -22.06 9.27 -3.33
CA VAL A 294 -22.01 9.14 -4.79
C VAL A 294 -22.75 7.88 -5.27
N LEU A 295 -22.52 6.75 -4.60
CA LEU A 295 -23.20 5.49 -4.90
C LEU A 295 -24.71 5.57 -4.66
N LYS A 296 -25.14 6.16 -3.54
CA LYS A 296 -26.56 6.35 -3.21
C LYS A 296 -27.26 7.24 -4.22
N LYS A 297 -26.62 8.32 -4.68
CA LYS A 297 -27.15 9.20 -5.74
C LYS A 297 -27.33 8.43 -7.05
N LYS A 298 -26.33 7.65 -7.46
CA LYS A 298 -26.43 6.80 -8.66
C LYS A 298 -27.48 5.70 -8.54
N PHE A 299 -27.59 5.08 -7.36
CA PHE A 299 -28.56 4.03 -7.07
C PHE A 299 -30.00 4.57 -7.14
N LYS A 300 -30.23 5.75 -6.53
CA LYS A 300 -31.53 6.43 -6.56
C LYS A 300 -31.92 6.95 -7.93
N GLY A 301 -30.98 7.42 -8.76
CA GLY A 301 -31.28 7.89 -10.11
C GLY A 301 -32.46 8.88 -10.14
N GLU A 302 -33.48 8.59 -10.96
CA GLU A 302 -34.69 9.42 -11.08
C GLU A 302 -35.55 9.44 -9.80
N TRP A 303 -35.34 8.50 -8.87
CA TRP A 303 -36.06 8.42 -7.59
C TRP A 303 -35.39 9.24 -6.47
N ALA A 304 -34.47 10.15 -6.82
CA ALA A 304 -33.88 11.06 -5.85
C ALA A 304 -34.91 12.07 -5.28
N ASP A 305 -35.99 12.33 -6.01
CA ASP A 305 -37.13 13.20 -5.66
C ASP A 305 -38.04 12.63 -4.55
N TRP A 306 -37.81 11.39 -4.11
CA TRP A 306 -38.69 10.64 -3.21
C TRP A 306 -39.20 11.42 -2.00
N ASN A 307 -38.35 12.24 -1.38
CA ASN A 307 -38.70 12.99 -0.18
C ASN A 307 -39.69 14.14 -0.47
N GLY A 308 -39.71 14.67 -1.70
CA GLY A 308 -40.60 15.76 -2.11
C GLY A 308 -41.98 15.30 -2.57
N LEU A 309 -42.20 13.99 -2.75
CA LEU A 309 -43.46 13.44 -3.23
C LEU A 309 -44.50 13.32 -2.11
N SER A 310 -45.77 13.52 -2.48
CA SER A 310 -46.92 13.25 -1.62
C SER A 310 -47.05 11.75 -1.33
N ASN A 311 -47.80 11.39 -0.28
CA ASN A 311 -47.98 9.98 0.10
C ASN A 311 -48.73 9.18 -0.98
N SER A 312 -49.69 9.78 -1.67
CA SER A 312 -50.43 9.12 -2.76
C SER A 312 -49.51 8.83 -3.96
N GLU A 313 -48.65 9.76 -4.34
CA GLU A 313 -47.67 9.56 -5.42
C GLU A 313 -46.66 8.46 -5.08
N LYS A 314 -46.17 8.43 -3.84
CA LYS A 314 -45.29 7.35 -3.35
C LYS A 314 -45.96 6.00 -3.46
N VAL A 315 -47.22 5.88 -3.00
CA VAL A 315 -48.00 4.64 -3.09
C VAL A 315 -48.22 4.24 -4.54
N ALA A 316 -48.61 5.17 -5.41
CA ALA A 316 -48.81 4.90 -6.84
C ALA A 316 -47.52 4.38 -7.51
N ARG A 317 -46.37 5.03 -7.24
CA ARG A 317 -45.08 4.64 -7.80
C ARG A 317 -44.64 3.25 -7.34
N ILE A 318 -44.87 2.91 -6.05
CA ILE A 318 -44.62 1.57 -5.52
C ILE A 318 -45.59 0.55 -6.14
N ALA A 319 -46.89 0.85 -6.24
CA ALA A 319 -47.90 -0.06 -6.78
C ALA A 319 -47.59 -0.47 -8.24
N VAL A 320 -47.12 0.48 -9.05
CA VAL A 320 -46.66 0.25 -10.43
C VAL A 320 -45.52 -0.77 -10.49
N HIS A 321 -44.53 -0.66 -9.60
CA HIS A 321 -43.36 -1.55 -9.55
C HIS A 321 -43.56 -2.85 -8.76
N THR A 322 -44.74 -3.06 -8.17
CA THR A 322 -45.04 -4.27 -7.38
C THR A 322 -46.15 -5.07 -8.06
N VAL A 323 -47.41 -4.66 -7.90
CA VAL A 323 -48.58 -5.32 -8.53
C VAL A 323 -48.55 -5.14 -10.05
N GLY A 324 -48.17 -3.95 -10.53
CA GLY A 324 -48.09 -3.64 -11.95
C GLY A 324 -46.85 -4.21 -12.66
N TYR A 325 -45.92 -4.84 -11.95
CA TYR A 325 -44.64 -5.27 -12.50
C TYR A 325 -44.75 -6.22 -13.73
N PRO A 326 -45.62 -7.27 -13.72
CA PRO A 326 -45.71 -8.19 -14.86
C PRO A 326 -46.09 -7.50 -16.17
N ILE A 327 -47.00 -6.52 -16.10
CA ILE A 327 -47.47 -5.76 -17.27
C ILE A 327 -46.43 -4.71 -17.67
N THR A 328 -45.96 -3.92 -16.71
CA THR A 328 -45.09 -2.78 -17.01
C THR A 328 -43.68 -3.18 -17.45
N SER A 329 -43.16 -4.32 -16.97
CA SER A 329 -41.89 -4.88 -17.46
C SER A 329 -42.01 -5.37 -18.92
N LEU A 330 -43.10 -6.04 -19.27
CA LEU A 330 -43.38 -6.47 -20.65
C LEU A 330 -43.47 -5.28 -21.60
N VAL A 331 -44.24 -4.25 -21.23
CA VAL A 331 -44.34 -3.01 -22.01
C VAL A 331 -42.97 -2.34 -22.13
N ASN A 332 -42.16 -2.33 -21.07
CA ASN A 332 -40.82 -1.73 -21.10
C ASN A 332 -39.88 -2.45 -22.08
N VAL A 333 -39.94 -3.78 -22.16
CA VAL A 333 -39.16 -4.58 -23.12
C VAL A 333 -39.65 -4.31 -24.55
N LEU A 334 -40.95 -4.35 -24.80
CA LEU A 334 -41.53 -4.10 -26.13
C LEU A 334 -41.24 -2.69 -26.66
N THR A 335 -41.11 -1.71 -25.75
CA THR A 335 -40.88 -0.31 -26.10
C THR A 335 -39.41 0.11 -26.02
N ASN A 336 -38.48 -0.83 -25.83
CA ASN A 336 -37.05 -0.56 -25.65
C ASN A 336 -36.76 0.53 -24.60
N GLY A 337 -37.48 0.52 -23.48
CA GLY A 337 -37.24 1.45 -22.38
C GLY A 337 -37.84 2.85 -22.52
N LYS A 338 -38.58 3.14 -23.61
CA LYS A 338 -39.09 4.50 -23.89
C LYS A 338 -40.23 4.91 -22.96
N VAL A 339 -41.12 3.97 -22.59
CA VAL A 339 -42.35 4.27 -21.83
C VAL A 339 -42.10 4.29 -20.32
N PHE A 340 -41.35 3.32 -19.79
CA PHE A 340 -41.09 3.22 -18.36
C PHE A 340 -39.61 3.45 -18.03
N LYS A 341 -39.17 4.70 -18.18
CA LYS A 341 -37.79 5.12 -17.87
C LYS A 341 -37.33 4.79 -16.45
N SER A 342 -38.27 4.66 -15.51
CA SER A 342 -38.01 4.20 -14.14
C SER A 342 -37.20 2.89 -14.10
N TYR A 343 -37.38 1.97 -15.06
CA TYR A 343 -36.60 0.73 -15.13
C TYR A 343 -35.12 0.92 -15.48
N SER A 344 -34.71 2.10 -15.95
CA SER A 344 -33.29 2.45 -16.08
C SER A 344 -32.63 2.70 -14.71
N THR A 345 -33.43 3.02 -13.68
CA THR A 345 -32.96 3.31 -12.33
C THR A 345 -32.75 2.02 -11.51
N PRO A 346 -31.59 1.86 -10.84
CA PRO A 346 -31.30 0.67 -10.03
C PRO A 346 -32.29 0.40 -8.89
N VAL A 347 -32.69 1.41 -8.10
CA VAL A 347 -33.68 1.26 -7.00
C VAL A 347 -34.98 0.65 -7.49
N ALA A 348 -35.52 1.16 -8.60
CA ALA A 348 -36.79 0.69 -9.14
C ALA A 348 -36.72 -0.78 -9.57
N ARG A 349 -35.62 -1.17 -10.25
CA ARG A 349 -35.36 -2.57 -10.62
C ARG A 349 -35.23 -3.46 -9.39
N PHE A 350 -34.53 -3.01 -8.35
CA PHE A 350 -34.37 -3.76 -7.10
C PHE A 350 -35.73 -4.01 -6.41
N ILE A 351 -36.57 -2.97 -6.26
CA ILE A 351 -37.91 -3.09 -5.67
C ILE A 351 -38.77 -4.08 -6.49
N SER A 352 -38.73 -3.96 -7.81
CA SER A 352 -39.49 -4.83 -8.71
C SER A 352 -39.05 -6.30 -8.58
N PHE A 353 -37.74 -6.55 -8.54
CA PHE A 353 -37.18 -7.88 -8.35
C PHE A 353 -37.53 -8.45 -6.97
N ALA A 354 -37.32 -7.68 -5.90
CA ALA A 354 -37.60 -8.13 -4.54
C ALA A 354 -39.08 -8.48 -4.35
N THR A 355 -39.99 -7.66 -4.88
CA THR A 355 -41.44 -7.87 -4.75
C THR A 355 -41.94 -9.02 -5.60
N SER A 356 -41.44 -9.21 -6.82
CA SER A 356 -41.75 -10.39 -7.62
C SER A 356 -41.28 -11.70 -6.94
N TYR A 357 -40.12 -11.68 -6.28
CA TYR A 357 -39.64 -12.81 -5.49
C TYR A 357 -40.56 -13.10 -4.28
N VAL A 358 -41.00 -12.07 -3.55
CA VAL A 358 -41.96 -12.23 -2.45
C VAL A 358 -43.30 -12.78 -2.96
N ILE A 359 -43.84 -12.27 -4.07
CA ILE A 359 -45.08 -12.78 -4.67
C ILE A 359 -44.92 -14.24 -5.09
N PHE A 360 -43.78 -14.61 -5.69
CA PHE A 360 -43.46 -15.99 -6.03
C PHE A 360 -43.50 -16.90 -4.79
N LEU A 361 -42.88 -16.49 -3.68
CA LEU A 361 -42.93 -17.24 -2.43
C LEU A 361 -44.37 -17.36 -1.89
N MET A 362 -45.16 -16.28 -1.96
CA MET A 362 -46.56 -16.32 -1.54
C MET A 362 -47.40 -17.27 -2.40
N CYS A 363 -47.21 -17.27 -3.72
CA CYS A 363 -47.87 -18.22 -4.62
C CYS A 363 -47.44 -19.66 -4.35
N LEU A 364 -46.16 -19.89 -4.05
CA LEU A 364 -45.64 -21.22 -3.69
C LEU A 364 -46.27 -21.72 -2.38
N ILE A 365 -46.38 -20.86 -1.37
CA ILE A 365 -47.05 -21.19 -0.11
C ILE A 365 -48.54 -21.48 -0.36
N ALA A 366 -49.23 -20.65 -1.14
CA ALA A 366 -50.62 -20.90 -1.48
C ALA A 366 -50.81 -22.23 -2.22
N PHE A 367 -49.92 -22.56 -3.15
CA PHE A 367 -49.95 -23.81 -3.90
C PHE A 367 -49.66 -25.04 -3.02
N THR A 368 -48.67 -24.96 -2.14
CA THR A 368 -48.35 -26.05 -1.20
C THR A 368 -49.49 -26.30 -0.22
N GLN A 369 -50.06 -25.24 0.37
CA GLN A 369 -51.26 -25.33 1.23
C GLN A 369 -52.48 -25.88 0.48
N TYR A 370 -52.66 -25.49 -0.79
CA TYR A 370 -53.71 -26.04 -1.63
C TYR A 370 -53.52 -27.54 -1.90
N LYS A 371 -52.28 -27.96 -2.18
CA LYS A 371 -51.91 -29.36 -2.41
C LYS A 371 -52.09 -30.20 -1.15
N GLU A 372 -51.59 -29.77 0.01
CA GLU A 372 -51.79 -30.46 1.29
C GLU A 372 -53.28 -30.65 1.62
N ARG A 373 -54.11 -29.62 1.40
CA ARG A 373 -55.57 -29.76 1.54
C ARG A 373 -56.20 -30.77 0.59
N ARG A 374 -55.64 -30.98 -0.61
CA ARG A 374 -56.10 -32.01 -1.54
C ARG A 374 -55.59 -33.40 -1.17
N ASP A 375 -54.35 -33.51 -0.71
CA ASP A 375 -53.78 -34.79 -0.26
C ASP A 375 -54.48 -35.29 1.01
N LEU A 376 -54.92 -34.38 1.90
CA LEU A 376 -55.79 -34.69 3.05
C LEU A 376 -57.22 -35.13 2.67
N ARG A 377 -57.66 -34.90 1.42
CA ARG A 377 -58.99 -35.34 0.95
C ARG A 377 -59.01 -36.78 0.43
N GLY A 378 -57.88 -37.49 0.43
CA GLY A 378 -57.80 -38.91 0.05
C GLY A 378 -58.12 -39.17 -1.43
N ALA A 379 -57.64 -40.29 -1.95
CA ALA A 379 -58.11 -40.78 -3.25
C ALA A 379 -59.64 -41.01 -3.18
N PRO A 380 -60.41 -40.74 -4.25
CA PRO A 380 -61.82 -41.10 -4.26
C PRO A 380 -61.93 -42.60 -3.95
N ASP A 381 -62.79 -42.97 -3.00
CA ASP A 381 -63.04 -44.37 -2.64
C ASP A 381 -63.38 -45.15 -3.92
N SER A 382 -62.42 -45.91 -4.44
CA SER A 382 -62.68 -46.92 -5.47
C SER A 382 -63.27 -48.14 -4.75
N ARG A 383 -64.49 -48.01 -4.26
CA ARG A 383 -65.34 -49.15 -3.92
C ARG A 383 -66.22 -49.46 -5.12
N THR A 384 -65.75 -50.46 -5.86
CA THR A 384 -66.54 -51.35 -6.74
C THR A 384 -67.81 -51.83 -6.06
N THR A 385 -68.95 -51.78 -6.75
CA THR A 385 -69.79 -52.92 -7.18
C THR A 385 -71.09 -52.40 -7.76
#